data_AF-A0A9W6YNA8-F1
#
_entry.id   AF-A0A9W6YNA8-F1
#
_cell.length_a   1.000
_cell.length_b   1.000
_cell.length_c   1.000
_cell.angle_alpha   90.00
_cell.angle_beta   90.00
_cell.angle_gamma   90.00
#
_symmetry.space_group_name_H-M   'P 1'
#
loop_
_entity.id
_entity.type
_entity.pdbx_description
1 polymer ?
#
loop_
_entity_poly.entity_id
_entity_poly.type
_entity_poly.pdbx_seq_one_letter_code
_entity_poly.pdbx_strand_id
1 'polypeptide(L)'
;MLQTDIGGGDTQFIDMFEAYDRLSPQMQAFCETLQVLNSSAQQAEAARLFGGVQRKTEIESIHPLVIYHPVVKRKALYVNKSFSTRILGLKQEESDLLLQFLIRHTETLLDGHLRANWDENTIVLWDNRRVIHTATVDWDTEALRHAFRLTTLGNRPVGSEAEFNDWTPEKELEELKHLDEKLQITPAEYYEKYGKKFAEYSKKK
;
A
#
# COMPACT_ATOMS: atom_id res chain seq x y z
N MET A 1 -22.60 6.29 -6.73
CA MET A 1 -23.12 6.83 -5.48
C MET A 1 -24.61 6.58 -5.47
N LEU A 2 -25.18 5.97 -4.42
CA LEU A 2 -26.64 5.78 -4.37
C LEU A 2 -27.34 6.99 -3.76
N GLN A 3 -26.71 7.58 -2.75
CA GLN A 3 -27.23 8.72 -2.01
C GLN A 3 -26.08 9.65 -1.69
N THR A 4 -26.26 10.93 -2.06
CA THR A 4 -25.35 12.04 -1.78
C THR A 4 -26.22 13.30 -1.68
N ASP A 5 -25.87 14.22 -0.78
CA ASP A 5 -26.59 15.49 -0.60
C ASP A 5 -25.75 16.64 -1.18
N ILE A 6 -26.18 17.90 -0.98
CA ILE A 6 -25.54 19.10 -1.53
C ILE A 6 -24.15 19.32 -0.91
N GLY A 7 -23.13 18.72 -1.52
CA GLY A 7 -21.71 19.06 -1.32
C GLY A 7 -20.97 18.22 -0.27
N GLY A 8 -19.66 18.06 -0.48
CA GLY A 8 -18.75 17.31 0.38
C GLY A 8 -18.85 15.78 0.21
N GLY A 9 -18.04 15.04 0.95
CA GLY A 9 -18.02 13.57 0.90
C GLY A 9 -17.30 12.99 -0.31
N ASP A 10 -16.45 13.80 -0.94
CA ASP A 10 -15.68 13.41 -2.11
C ASP A 10 -14.70 12.27 -1.80
N THR A 11 -14.23 11.61 -2.85
CA THR A 11 -13.14 10.64 -2.71
C THR A 11 -11.90 11.16 -3.41
N GLN A 12 -10.82 11.25 -2.66
CA GLN A 12 -9.52 11.63 -3.21
C GLN A 12 -8.73 10.37 -3.53
N PHE A 13 -8.03 10.42 -4.67
CA PHE A 13 -7.15 9.37 -5.17
C PHE A 13 -5.78 9.95 -5.42
N ILE A 14 -4.72 9.21 -5.11
CA ILE A 14 -3.35 9.55 -5.52
C ILE A 14 -2.78 8.47 -6.42
N ASP A 15 -2.08 8.89 -7.46
CA ASP A 15 -1.33 8.00 -8.35
C ASP A 15 0.05 7.63 -7.77
N MET A 16 0.20 6.37 -7.40
CA MET A 16 1.43 5.85 -6.80
C MET A 16 2.54 5.57 -7.81
N PHE A 17 2.24 5.61 -9.12
CA PHE A 17 3.30 5.67 -10.13
C PHE A 17 3.99 7.04 -10.09
N GLU A 18 3.23 8.13 -10.09
CA GLU A 18 3.78 9.49 -10.00
C GLU A 18 4.51 9.71 -8.67
N ALA A 19 3.96 9.17 -7.57
CA ALA A 19 4.65 9.19 -6.29
C ALA A 19 6.03 8.51 -6.36
N TYR A 20 6.15 7.36 -7.03
CA TYR A 20 7.43 6.67 -7.19
C TYR A 20 8.37 7.40 -8.15
N ASP A 21 7.89 7.85 -9.31
CA ASP A 21 8.70 8.49 -10.34
C ASP A 21 9.34 9.81 -9.87
N ARG A 22 8.75 10.46 -8.87
CA ARG A 22 9.25 11.70 -8.27
C ARG A 22 10.23 11.52 -7.11
N LEU A 23 10.48 10.28 -6.68
CA LEU A 23 11.58 10.00 -5.77
C LEU A 23 12.91 10.18 -6.51
N SER A 24 13.98 10.53 -5.78
CA SER A 24 15.31 10.56 -6.39
C SER A 24 15.73 9.15 -6.84
N PRO A 25 16.56 9.00 -7.89
CA PRO A 25 16.99 7.68 -8.34
C PRO A 25 17.63 6.81 -7.24
N GLN A 26 18.35 7.43 -6.30
CA GLN A 26 18.93 6.74 -5.14
C GLN A 26 17.84 6.25 -4.18
N MET A 27 16.80 7.05 -3.94
CA MET A 27 15.68 6.65 -3.11
C MET A 27 14.85 5.55 -3.78
N GLN A 28 14.63 5.63 -5.09
CA GLN A 28 13.99 4.56 -5.86
C GLN A 28 14.78 3.24 -5.73
N ALA A 29 16.09 3.27 -6.01
CA ALA A 29 16.95 2.10 -5.92
C ALA A 29 16.96 1.51 -4.50
N PHE A 30 16.99 2.37 -3.46
CA PHE A 30 16.92 1.91 -2.08
C PHE A 30 15.56 1.26 -1.77
N CYS A 31 14.45 1.94 -2.05
CA CYS A 31 13.10 1.42 -1.79
C CYS A 31 12.79 0.12 -2.53
N GLU A 32 13.34 -0.08 -3.73
CA GLU A 32 13.19 -1.33 -4.49
C GLU A 32 13.79 -2.56 -3.81
N THR A 33 14.74 -2.37 -2.88
CA THR A 33 15.32 -3.47 -2.12
C THR A 33 14.51 -3.86 -0.89
N LEU A 34 13.53 -3.03 -0.51
CA LEU A 34 12.84 -3.12 0.77
C LEU A 34 11.48 -3.82 0.66
N GLN A 35 11.06 -4.40 1.78
CA GLN A 35 9.72 -4.95 1.96
C GLN A 35 9.01 -4.20 3.09
N VAL A 36 7.68 -4.11 3.00
CA VAL A 36 6.81 -3.46 3.97
C VAL A 36 5.78 -4.44 4.51
N LEU A 37 5.61 -4.43 5.83
CA LEU A 37 4.53 -5.09 6.54
C LEU A 37 3.28 -4.22 6.44
N ASN A 38 2.19 -4.82 5.97
CA ASN A 38 0.86 -4.22 6.01
C ASN A 38 -0.02 -5.00 6.98
N SER A 39 -0.67 -4.29 7.90
CA SER A 39 -1.52 -4.86 8.95
C SER A 39 -2.89 -4.17 8.97
N SER A 40 -3.96 -4.96 9.06
CA SER A 40 -5.33 -4.44 9.19
C SER A 40 -5.77 -4.19 10.63
N ALA A 41 -4.88 -4.38 11.62
CA ALA A 41 -5.21 -4.31 13.04
C ALA A 41 -5.76 -2.93 13.44
N GLN A 42 -5.11 -1.84 13.02
CA GLN A 42 -5.56 -0.47 13.34
C GLN A 42 -6.96 -0.18 12.78
N GLN A 43 -7.25 -0.65 11.57
CA GLN A 43 -8.59 -0.50 10.98
C GLN A 43 -9.64 -1.29 11.76
N ALA A 44 -9.32 -2.53 12.17
CA ALA A 44 -10.22 -3.37 12.95
C ALA A 44 -10.48 -2.76 14.34
N GLU A 45 -9.44 -2.22 14.98
CA GLU A 45 -9.55 -1.51 16.25
C GLU A 45 -10.43 -0.27 16.13
N ALA A 46 -10.19 0.58 15.13
CA ALA A 46 -11.04 1.74 14.87
C ALA A 46 -12.51 1.32 14.65
N ALA A 47 -12.76 0.28 13.86
CA ALA A 47 -14.11 -0.24 13.66
C ALA A 47 -14.76 -0.66 14.99
N ARG A 48 -14.05 -1.37 15.87
CA ARG A 48 -14.56 -1.73 17.21
C ARG A 48 -14.88 -0.50 18.05
N LEU A 49 -13.98 0.48 18.09
CA LEU A 49 -14.13 1.71 18.88
C LEU A 49 -15.34 2.55 18.44
N PHE A 50 -15.60 2.63 17.12
CA PHE A 50 -16.70 3.40 16.56
C PHE A 50 -17.99 2.58 16.33
N GLY A 51 -18.10 1.38 16.91
CA GLY A 51 -19.30 0.53 16.79
C GLY A 51 -19.55 -0.03 15.38
N GLY A 52 -18.52 -0.06 14.52
CA GLY A 52 -18.53 -0.67 13.21
C GLY A 52 -18.47 -2.20 13.26
N VAL A 53 -18.81 -2.83 12.12
CA VAL A 53 -18.79 -4.29 11.98
C VAL A 53 -17.42 -4.76 11.49
N GLN A 54 -16.73 -5.58 12.29
CA GLN A 54 -15.53 -6.29 11.83
C GLN A 54 -15.94 -7.42 10.88
N ARG A 55 -15.73 -7.22 9.58
CA ARG A 55 -16.14 -8.19 8.54
C ARG A 55 -15.10 -9.28 8.25
N LYS A 56 -13.85 -9.07 8.66
CA LYS A 56 -12.73 -10.00 8.47
C LYS A 56 -11.84 -10.02 9.71
N THR A 57 -11.20 -11.16 9.95
CA THR A 57 -10.12 -11.26 10.93
C THR A 57 -8.96 -10.36 10.53
N GLU A 58 -8.21 -9.90 11.52
CA GLU A 58 -7.01 -9.11 11.28
C GLU A 58 -6.00 -9.93 10.50
N ILE A 59 -5.33 -9.31 9.54
CA ILE A 59 -4.31 -9.94 8.72
C ILE A 59 -3.06 -9.08 8.68
N GLU A 60 -1.92 -9.75 8.65
CA GLU A 60 -0.62 -9.16 8.40
C GLU A 60 0.00 -9.79 7.16
N SER A 61 0.65 -8.97 6.35
CA SER A 61 1.23 -9.45 5.10
C SER A 61 2.42 -8.61 4.65
N ILE A 62 3.49 -9.27 4.22
CA ILE A 62 4.72 -8.63 3.76
C ILE A 62 4.65 -8.43 2.25
N HIS A 63 4.89 -7.22 1.78
CA HIS A 63 4.86 -6.88 0.36
C HIS A 63 6.14 -6.13 -0.02
N PRO A 64 6.56 -6.13 -1.30
CA PRO A 64 7.59 -5.20 -1.76
C PRO A 64 7.17 -3.75 -1.48
N LEU A 65 8.11 -2.91 -1.04
CA LEU A 65 7.86 -1.47 -0.82
C LEU A 65 7.61 -0.75 -2.15
N VAL A 66 8.21 -1.25 -3.23
CA VAL A 66 7.94 -0.85 -4.61
C VAL A 66 7.44 -2.07 -5.37
N ILE A 67 6.24 -1.96 -5.93
CA ILE A 67 5.60 -3.05 -6.67
C ILE A 67 5.70 -2.82 -8.17
N TYR A 68 5.71 -3.91 -8.91
CA TYR A 68 5.65 -3.96 -10.36
C TYR A 68 4.22 -4.19 -10.83
N HIS A 69 3.77 -3.38 -11.76
CA HIS A 69 2.45 -3.47 -12.35
C HIS A 69 2.47 -4.36 -13.61
N PRO A 70 1.82 -5.54 -13.61
CA PRO A 70 2.01 -6.54 -14.65
C PRO A 70 1.43 -6.18 -16.01
N VAL A 71 0.42 -5.30 -16.06
CA VAL A 71 -0.20 -4.86 -17.33
C VAL A 71 0.58 -3.70 -17.95
N VAL A 72 0.67 -2.56 -17.25
CA VAL A 72 1.35 -1.35 -17.78
C VAL A 72 2.87 -1.36 -17.64
N LYS A 73 3.46 -2.38 -17.00
CA LYS A 73 4.91 -2.57 -16.87
C LYS A 73 5.65 -1.42 -16.15
N ARG A 74 4.95 -0.71 -15.25
CA ARG A 74 5.49 0.39 -14.42
C ARG A 74 5.66 -0.04 -12.96
N LYS A 75 6.47 0.72 -12.22
CA LYS A 75 6.65 0.57 -10.77
C LYS A 75 5.77 1.56 -10.01
N ALA A 76 5.22 1.13 -8.88
CA ALA A 76 4.42 1.95 -7.97
C ALA A 76 4.98 1.84 -6.55
N LEU A 77 4.92 2.94 -5.81
CA LEU A 77 5.18 2.92 -4.39
C LEU A 77 4.01 2.24 -3.65
N TYR A 78 4.30 1.28 -2.77
CA TYR A 78 3.29 0.46 -2.09
C TYR A 78 3.24 0.74 -0.59
N VAL A 79 2.94 1.99 -0.25
CA VAL A 79 2.84 2.46 1.15
C VAL A 79 1.51 3.14 1.38
N ASN A 80 0.87 2.86 2.51
CA ASN A 80 -0.42 3.41 2.88
C ASN A 80 -0.43 3.70 4.39
N LYS A 81 -0.87 4.90 4.78
CA LYS A 81 -0.92 5.34 6.18
C LYS A 81 -1.77 4.46 7.12
N SER A 82 -2.84 3.88 6.60
CA SER A 82 -3.78 3.04 7.35
C SER A 82 -3.35 1.59 7.50
N PHE A 83 -2.40 1.11 6.69
CA PHE A 83 -2.02 -0.31 6.66
C PHE A 83 -0.52 -0.55 6.85
N SER A 84 0.35 0.29 6.31
CA SER A 84 1.80 0.07 6.35
C SER A 84 2.35 0.39 7.74
N THR A 85 2.90 -0.61 8.42
CA THR A 85 3.30 -0.49 9.84
C THR A 85 4.80 -0.63 10.07
N ARG A 86 5.53 -1.35 9.22
CA ARG A 86 6.98 -1.57 9.40
C ARG A 86 7.68 -1.89 8.08
N ILE A 87 8.89 -1.39 7.89
CA ILE A 87 9.77 -1.77 6.78
C ILE A 87 10.79 -2.80 7.30
N LEU A 88 10.86 -3.94 6.64
CA LEU A 88 11.70 -5.06 7.04
C LEU A 88 13.16 -4.82 6.67
N GLY A 89 14.07 -5.41 7.45
CA GLY A 89 15.51 -5.23 7.27
C GLY A 89 16.04 -3.86 7.72
N LEU A 90 15.21 -3.01 8.32
CA LEU A 90 15.63 -1.75 8.94
C LEU A 90 15.43 -1.80 10.45
N LYS A 91 16.17 -0.98 11.18
CA LYS A 91 15.83 -0.70 12.59
C LYS A 91 14.48 0.01 12.67
N GLN A 92 13.84 -0.05 13.83
CA GLN A 92 12.51 0.54 14.01
C GLN A 92 12.52 2.05 13.68
N GLU A 93 13.53 2.77 14.17
CA GLU A 93 13.65 4.21 13.96
C GLU A 93 13.88 4.56 12.48
N GLU A 94 14.66 3.73 11.76
CA GLU A 94 14.90 3.88 10.33
C GLU A 94 13.62 3.61 9.51
N SER A 95 12.90 2.55 9.87
CA SER A 95 11.59 2.21 9.30
C SER A 95 10.59 3.35 9.49
N ASP A 96 10.47 3.88 10.70
CA ASP A 96 9.51 4.93 11.03
C ASP A 96 9.80 6.23 10.29
N LEU A 97 11.07 6.65 10.25
CA LEU A 97 11.48 7.83 9.50
C LEU A 97 11.21 7.68 8.00
N LEU A 98 11.51 6.51 7.43
CA LEU A 98 11.29 6.26 6.01
C LEU A 98 9.79 6.17 5.68
N LEU A 99 8.99 5.47 6.48
CA LEU A 99 7.53 5.42 6.29
C LEU A 99 6.92 6.82 6.38
N GLN A 100 7.31 7.60 7.40
CA GLN A 100 6.81 8.96 7.56
C GLN A 100 7.19 9.84 6.36
N PHE A 101 8.44 9.73 5.87
CA PHE A 101 8.87 10.44 4.68
C PHE A 101 8.04 10.06 3.45
N LEU A 102 7.85 8.76 3.19
CA LEU A 102 7.14 8.27 2.01
C LEU A 102 5.63 8.59 2.06
N ILE A 103 5.01 8.50 3.24
CA ILE A 103 3.61 8.90 3.45
C ILE A 103 3.47 10.41 3.26
N ARG A 104 4.37 11.22 3.83
CA ARG A 104 4.32 12.67 3.65
C ARG A 104 4.50 13.04 2.18
N HIS A 105 5.44 12.39 1.48
CA HIS A 105 5.67 12.60 0.05
C HIS A 105 4.39 12.39 -0.76
N THR A 106 3.62 11.34 -0.47
CA THR A 106 2.34 11.09 -1.15
C THR A 106 1.26 12.09 -0.73
N GLU A 107 1.14 12.41 0.55
CA GLU A 107 0.18 13.41 1.05
C GLU A 107 0.43 14.81 0.45
N THR A 108 1.68 15.20 0.22
CA THR A 108 2.03 16.53 -0.31
C THR A 108 2.12 16.63 -1.83
N LEU A 109 1.96 15.52 -2.57
CA LEU A 109 2.04 15.50 -4.03
C LEU A 109 0.73 15.99 -4.67
N LEU A 110 0.36 17.25 -4.44
CA LEU A 110 -0.97 17.79 -4.77
C LEU A 110 -1.38 17.60 -6.24
N ASP A 111 -0.45 17.71 -7.18
CA ASP A 111 -0.68 17.53 -8.62
C ASP A 111 -0.75 16.05 -9.06
N GLY A 112 -0.47 15.12 -8.16
CA GLY A 112 -0.70 13.68 -8.33
C GLY A 112 -2.05 13.21 -7.74
N HIS A 113 -2.82 14.11 -7.11
CA HIS A 113 -4.15 13.80 -6.57
C HIS A 113 -5.26 14.11 -7.58
N LEU A 114 -6.28 13.26 -7.57
CA LEU A 114 -7.56 13.46 -8.22
C LEU A 114 -8.65 13.45 -7.16
N ARG A 115 -9.52 14.46 -7.17
CA ARG A 115 -10.70 14.54 -6.32
C ARG A 115 -11.93 14.22 -7.14
N ALA A 116 -12.58 13.10 -6.82
CA ALA A 116 -13.82 12.67 -7.44
C ALA A 116 -15.01 13.19 -6.63
N ASN A 117 -15.78 14.09 -7.23
CA ASN A 117 -17.07 14.52 -6.74
C ASN A 117 -18.15 13.47 -7.01
N TRP A 118 -19.16 13.46 -6.17
CA TRP A 118 -20.26 12.50 -6.27
C TRP A 118 -21.57 13.19 -6.62
N ASP A 119 -22.12 12.83 -7.77
CA ASP A 119 -23.55 12.99 -8.07
C ASP A 119 -24.26 11.63 -7.94
N GLU A 120 -25.60 11.67 -7.83
CA GLU A 120 -26.42 10.47 -7.89
C GLU A 120 -26.05 9.61 -9.12
N ASN A 121 -25.96 8.30 -8.92
CA ASN A 121 -25.60 7.32 -9.94
C ASN A 121 -24.19 7.44 -10.53
N THR A 122 -23.32 8.32 -10.01
CA THR A 122 -21.90 8.38 -10.41
C THR A 122 -21.21 7.04 -10.12
N ILE A 123 -20.53 6.49 -11.12
CA ILE A 123 -19.73 5.27 -10.99
C ILE A 123 -18.26 5.64 -11.19
N VAL A 124 -17.42 5.28 -10.22
CA VAL A 124 -15.97 5.42 -10.33
C VAL A 124 -15.36 4.03 -10.40
N LEU A 125 -14.51 3.82 -11.41
CA LEU A 125 -13.67 2.65 -11.56
C LEU A 125 -12.21 3.08 -11.43
N TRP A 126 -11.43 2.34 -10.65
CA TRP A 126 -10.01 2.63 -10.48
C TRP A 126 -9.18 1.35 -10.43
N ASP A 127 -7.90 1.48 -10.76
CA ASP A 127 -6.93 0.40 -10.63
C ASP A 127 -6.30 0.41 -9.23
N ASN A 128 -6.78 -0.49 -8.37
CA ASN A 128 -6.35 -0.61 -6.98
C ASN A 128 -4.88 -1.05 -6.82
N ARG A 129 -4.16 -1.37 -7.91
CA ARG A 129 -2.72 -1.64 -7.87
C ARG A 129 -1.87 -0.39 -7.88
N ARG A 130 -2.39 0.75 -8.38
CA ARG A 130 -1.61 1.99 -8.51
C ARG A 130 -2.18 3.16 -7.73
N VAL A 131 -3.39 3.09 -7.20
CA VAL A 131 -3.98 4.21 -6.45
C VAL A 131 -4.17 3.89 -4.99
N ILE A 132 -4.02 4.92 -4.17
CA ILE A 132 -4.54 4.98 -2.80
C ILE A 132 -5.66 5.99 -2.80
N HIS A 133 -6.66 5.77 -1.95
CA HIS A 133 -7.79 6.68 -1.84
C HIS A 133 -8.22 6.89 -0.40
N THR A 134 -8.88 8.01 -0.17
CA THR A 134 -9.52 8.33 1.09
C THR A 134 -10.86 9.03 0.86
N ALA A 135 -11.82 8.76 1.75
CA ALA A 135 -13.04 9.55 1.82
C ALA A 135 -12.72 10.90 2.48
N THR A 136 -13.15 11.99 1.88
CA THR A 136 -12.96 13.34 2.41
C THR A 136 -14.11 13.65 3.35
N VAL A 137 -13.82 13.77 4.65
CA VAL A 137 -14.82 14.10 5.67
C VAL A 137 -14.95 15.62 5.78
N ASP A 138 -15.62 16.22 4.80
CA ASP A 138 -15.79 17.67 4.65
C ASP A 138 -17.24 18.10 4.43
N TRP A 139 -18.18 17.33 4.98
CA TRP A 139 -19.59 17.67 5.01
C TRP A 139 -20.06 17.72 6.48
N ASP A 140 -20.81 18.76 6.83
CA ASP A 140 -21.37 18.98 8.17
C ASP A 140 -22.90 18.97 8.09
N THR A 141 -23.44 17.80 7.75
CA THR A 141 -24.87 17.59 7.55
C THR A 141 -25.27 16.21 8.08
N GLU A 142 -26.51 16.05 8.51
CA GLU A 142 -27.09 14.74 8.85
C GLU A 142 -27.29 13.83 7.63
N ALA A 143 -26.91 14.29 6.43
CA ALA A 143 -27.06 13.56 5.19
C ALA A 143 -26.30 12.23 5.17
N LEU A 144 -26.97 11.21 4.62
CA LEU A 144 -26.41 9.88 4.46
C LEU A 144 -25.56 9.81 3.18
N ARG A 145 -24.31 9.36 3.33
CA ARG A 145 -23.42 9.01 2.23
C ARG A 145 -23.36 7.49 2.07
N HIS A 146 -24.01 6.94 1.04
CA HIS A 146 -24.10 5.49 0.86
C HIS A 146 -23.74 5.01 -0.56
N ALA A 147 -22.69 4.19 -0.66
CA ALA A 147 -22.22 3.57 -1.90
C ALA A 147 -22.13 2.04 -1.79
N PHE A 148 -22.32 1.36 -2.91
CA PHE A 148 -21.88 -0.03 -3.08
C PHE A 148 -20.47 -0.07 -3.65
N ARG A 149 -19.65 -1.00 -3.13
CA ARG A 149 -18.32 -1.28 -3.66
C ARG A 149 -18.22 -2.74 -4.08
N LEU A 150 -17.80 -2.94 -5.32
CA LEU A 150 -17.43 -4.25 -5.86
C LEU A 150 -15.91 -4.28 -6.02
N THR A 151 -15.28 -5.36 -5.57
CA THR A 151 -13.83 -5.56 -5.70
C THR A 151 -13.59 -6.87 -6.42
N THR A 152 -12.88 -6.83 -7.55
CA THR A 152 -12.43 -8.02 -8.25
C THR A 152 -11.24 -8.65 -7.52
N LEU A 153 -10.99 -9.94 -7.76
CA LEU A 153 -9.75 -10.57 -7.31
C LEU A 153 -8.55 -9.91 -8.01
N GLY A 154 -7.49 -9.69 -7.25
CA GLY A 154 -6.23 -9.15 -7.73
C GLY A 154 -5.11 -10.19 -7.64
N ASN A 155 -4.01 -9.90 -8.33
CA ASN A 155 -2.80 -10.71 -8.24
C ASN A 155 -2.02 -10.32 -6.99
N ARG A 156 -1.16 -11.20 -6.50
CA ARG A 156 -0.18 -10.87 -5.46
C ARG A 156 0.73 -9.71 -5.91
N PRO A 157 0.94 -8.65 -5.10
CA PRO A 157 1.88 -7.60 -5.46
C PRO A 157 3.33 -8.09 -5.39
N VAL A 158 4.10 -7.88 -6.45
CA VAL A 158 5.46 -8.40 -6.62
C VAL A 158 6.42 -7.29 -7.01
N GLY A 159 7.72 -7.44 -6.76
CA GLY A 159 8.69 -6.35 -7.01
C GLY A 159 9.19 -6.26 -8.46
N SER A 160 8.97 -7.30 -9.27
CA SER A 160 9.49 -7.38 -10.64
C SER A 160 8.64 -8.27 -11.55
N GLU A 161 8.87 -8.17 -12.86
CA GLU A 161 8.27 -9.06 -13.85
C GLU A 161 8.70 -10.52 -13.66
N ALA A 162 9.97 -10.75 -13.31
CA ALA A 162 10.48 -12.09 -13.05
C ALA A 162 9.75 -12.73 -11.86
N GLU A 163 9.57 -11.96 -10.78
CA GLU A 163 8.82 -12.41 -9.61
C GLU A 163 7.34 -12.64 -9.94
N PHE A 164 6.73 -11.81 -10.79
CA PHE A 164 5.35 -12.02 -11.27
C PHE A 164 5.18 -13.34 -12.01
N ASN A 165 6.10 -13.65 -12.92
CA ASN A 165 6.03 -14.84 -13.76
C ASN A 165 6.39 -16.13 -13.00
N ASP A 166 7.19 -16.02 -11.93
CA ASP A 166 7.63 -17.16 -11.12
C ASP A 166 6.68 -17.48 -9.95
N TRP A 167 5.75 -16.57 -9.62
CA TRP A 167 4.84 -16.70 -8.49
C TRP A 167 3.85 -17.86 -8.65
N THR A 168 3.66 -18.63 -7.59
CA THR A 168 2.59 -19.64 -7.47
C THR A 168 1.98 -19.62 -6.06
N PRO A 169 0.72 -20.09 -5.89
CA PRO A 169 0.10 -20.20 -4.58
C PRO A 169 0.91 -21.05 -3.57
N GLU A 170 1.56 -22.12 -4.04
CA GLU A 170 2.37 -23.01 -3.22
C GLU A 170 3.61 -22.29 -2.67
N LYS A 171 4.26 -21.48 -3.51
CA LYS A 171 5.39 -20.64 -3.08
C LYS A 171 4.95 -19.56 -2.10
N GLU A 172 3.79 -18.95 -2.30
CA GLU A 172 3.24 -17.98 -1.34
C GLU A 172 2.98 -18.65 0.02
N LEU A 173 2.38 -19.84 0.02
CA LEU A 173 2.12 -20.59 1.25
C LEU A 173 3.42 -20.98 1.97
N GLU A 174 4.48 -21.30 1.24
CA GLU A 174 5.80 -21.55 1.82
C GLU A 174 6.39 -20.28 2.43
N GLU A 175 6.35 -19.15 1.73
CA GLU A 175 6.84 -17.86 2.23
C GLU A 175 6.10 -17.39 3.49
N LEU A 176 4.79 -17.67 3.59
CA LEU A 176 3.98 -17.33 4.77
C LEU A 176 4.41 -18.08 6.03
N LYS A 177 5.03 -19.27 5.93
CA LYS A 177 5.57 -19.99 7.10
C LYS A 177 6.72 -19.24 7.77
N HIS A 178 7.37 -18.34 7.03
CA HIS A 178 8.50 -17.54 7.52
C HIS A 178 8.07 -16.14 8.00
N LEU A 179 6.76 -15.84 8.01
CA LEU A 179 6.26 -14.52 8.40
C LEU A 179 6.71 -14.14 9.81
N ASP A 180 6.38 -14.96 10.81
CA ASP A 180 6.70 -14.68 12.23
C ASP A 180 8.21 -14.51 12.44
N GLU A 181 9.01 -15.35 11.80
CA GLU A 181 10.46 -15.26 11.86
C GLU A 181 10.97 -13.93 11.27
N LYS A 182 10.52 -13.56 10.07
CA LYS A 182 10.91 -12.30 9.41
C LYS A 182 10.59 -11.07 10.27
N LEU A 183 9.57 -11.14 11.12
CA LEU A 183 9.16 -10.06 12.01
C LEU A 183 9.96 -10.00 13.32
N GLN A 184 10.53 -11.12 13.77
CA GLN A 184 11.20 -11.21 15.08
C GLN A 184 12.72 -11.08 15.02
N ILE A 185 13.34 -11.28 13.86
CA ILE A 185 14.80 -11.19 13.69
C ILE A 185 15.31 -9.75 13.59
N THR A 186 16.58 -9.56 13.90
CA THR A 186 17.29 -8.29 13.76
C THR A 186 17.54 -7.94 12.29
N PRO A 187 17.80 -6.66 11.95
CA PRO A 187 18.17 -6.27 10.59
C PRO A 187 19.37 -7.06 10.02
N ALA A 188 20.40 -7.33 10.84
CA ALA A 188 21.57 -8.07 10.40
C ALA A 188 21.22 -9.52 10.00
N GLU A 189 20.48 -10.22 10.86
CA GLU A 189 19.99 -11.58 10.59
C GLU A 189 19.04 -11.62 9.38
N TYR A 190 18.20 -10.60 9.23
CA TYR A 190 17.32 -10.47 8.07
C TYR A 190 18.11 -10.41 6.77
N TYR A 191 19.19 -9.62 6.69
CA TYR A 191 20.02 -9.56 5.49
C TYR A 191 20.86 -10.82 5.28
N GLU A 192 21.33 -11.48 6.34
CA GLU A 192 22.04 -12.76 6.22
C GLU A 192 21.14 -13.84 5.60
N LYS A 193 19.88 -13.92 6.06
CA LYS A 193 18.93 -14.95 5.61
C LYS A 193 18.20 -14.60 4.31
N TYR A 194 17.76 -13.36 4.17
CA TYR A 194 16.84 -12.92 3.10
C TYR A 194 17.44 -11.85 2.17
N GLY A 195 18.61 -11.28 2.49
CA GLY A 195 19.20 -10.12 1.80
C GLY A 195 19.77 -10.36 0.41
N LYS A 196 19.50 -11.50 -0.25
CA LYS A 196 20.07 -11.84 -1.57
C LYS A 196 19.81 -10.78 -2.65
N LYS A 197 18.75 -9.95 -2.53
CA LYS A 197 18.47 -8.85 -3.48
C LYS A 197 19.45 -7.67 -3.40
N PHE A 198 20.18 -7.47 -2.29
CA PHE A 198 21.12 -6.33 -2.14
C PHE A 198 22.43 -6.55 -2.90
N ALA A 199 22.89 -7.81 -3.00
CA ALA A 199 24.18 -8.16 -3.61
C ALA A 199 24.21 -7.99 -5.13
N GLU A 200 23.06 -8.07 -5.81
CA GLU A 200 22.97 -7.95 -7.26
C GLU A 200 22.92 -6.49 -7.74
N TYR A 201 22.32 -5.58 -6.96
CA TYR A 201 22.31 -4.15 -7.28
C TYR A 201 23.68 -3.48 -7.14
N SER A 202 24.51 -3.92 -6.18
CA SER A 202 25.89 -3.43 -6.01
C SER A 202 26.81 -3.82 -7.18
N LYS A 203 26.50 -4.91 -7.89
CA LYS A 203 27.31 -5.43 -9.01
C LYS A 203 27.00 -4.84 -10.39
N LYS A 204 26.02 -3.94 -10.50
CA LYS A 204 25.66 -3.25 -11.75
C LYS A 204 26.25 -1.84 -11.90
N LYS A 205 27.44 -1.59 -11.34
CA LYS A 205 28.25 -0.40 -11.65
C LYS A 205 29.38 -0.74 -12.61
#